data_AF-A0A816KZ99-F1
#
_entry.id   AF-A0A816KZ99-F1
#
_cell.length_a   1.000
_cell.length_b   1.000
_cell.length_c   1.000
_cell.angle_alpha   90.00
_cell.angle_beta   90.00
_cell.angle_gamma   90.00
#
_symmetry.space_group_name_H-M   'P 1'
#
loop_
_entity.id
_entity.type
_entity.pdbx_description
1 polymer ?
#
loop_
_entity_poly.entity_id
_entity_poly.type
_entity_poly.pdbx_seq_one_letter_code
_entity_poly.pdbx_strand_id
1 'polypeptide(L)'
;MFSKNLITRLLNIEYPLIQAPMSPLTTPELVASVSNAGGSEAGGHRGSFLTNDIETIEQSTIGLQSLLSQTTQFIDPTVYPLIAAGGIMDGIGLANAIRSGASGVQMGTRFLTCEESIKLVPEAHRKLLLEAKNDINNLRPTVLTRAYTGKPARGIQTAITDHFRASGNKEKVLLPWQIQSQLVLPLCKFAAETKQIDFMQLWAGQNYARCENQSATAIVNQTIEQACKILTGN
;
A
#
# COMPACT_ATOMS: atom_id res chain seq x y z
N MET A 1 1.47 26.36 7.35
CA MET A 1 1.08 25.48 6.23
C MET A 1 1.81 24.16 6.45
N PHE A 2 1.10 23.04 6.65
CA PHE A 2 1.73 21.73 6.91
C PHE A 2 2.67 21.28 5.77
N SER A 3 2.53 21.88 4.59
CA SER A 3 3.37 21.67 3.41
C SER A 3 4.78 22.26 3.51
N LYS A 4 5.04 23.21 4.42
CA LYS A 4 6.39 23.75 4.65
C LYS A 4 7.01 23.07 5.86
N ASN A 5 7.69 21.95 5.66
CA ASN A 5 8.26 21.15 6.75
C ASN A 5 9.65 20.61 6.39
N LEU A 6 10.21 19.74 7.23
CA LEU A 6 11.53 19.17 7.02
C LEU A 6 11.59 18.29 5.76
N ILE A 7 10.59 17.43 5.51
CA ILE A 7 10.54 16.57 4.32
C ILE A 7 10.52 17.40 3.04
N THR A 8 9.64 18.39 2.96
CA THR A 8 9.48 19.17 1.72
C THR A 8 10.74 19.96 1.37
N ARG A 9 11.47 20.44 2.40
CA ARG A 9 12.81 21.05 2.23
C ARG A 9 13.88 20.05 1.83
N LEU A 10 13.95 18.89 2.49
CA LEU A 10 14.96 17.86 2.22
C LEU A 10 14.82 17.27 0.81
N LEU A 11 13.59 17.03 0.37
CA LEU A 11 13.30 16.41 -0.93
C LEU A 11 13.08 17.44 -2.06
N ASN A 12 13.09 18.74 -1.75
CA ASN A 12 12.79 19.82 -2.69
C ASN A 12 11.46 19.61 -3.43
N ILE A 13 10.40 19.31 -2.69
CA ILE A 13 9.03 19.12 -3.20
C ILE A 13 8.08 20.13 -2.55
N GLU A 14 7.00 20.47 -3.24
CA GLU A 14 6.02 21.43 -2.73
C GLU A 14 5.10 20.83 -1.65
N TYR A 15 4.70 19.58 -1.85
CA TYR A 15 3.75 18.89 -1.01
C TYR A 15 4.39 17.69 -0.30
N PRO A 16 4.00 17.40 0.94
CA PRO A 16 4.53 16.27 1.71
C PRO A 16 3.83 14.96 1.32
N LEU A 17 3.64 14.74 0.02
CA LEU A 17 3.01 13.56 -0.57
C LEU A 17 4.05 12.87 -1.46
N ILE A 18 4.28 11.60 -1.18
CA ILE A 18 5.23 10.77 -1.91
C ILE A 18 4.44 9.64 -2.57
N GLN A 19 4.66 9.44 -3.87
CA GLN A 19 4.11 8.29 -4.57
C GLN A 19 4.85 7.03 -4.08
N ALA A 20 4.10 6.01 -3.66
CA ALA A 20 4.71 4.77 -3.19
C ALA A 20 5.42 4.03 -4.34
N PRO A 21 6.73 3.77 -4.28
CA PRO A 21 7.38 3.00 -5.33
C PRO A 21 6.77 1.60 -5.41
N MET A 22 6.34 1.20 -6.61
CA MET A 22 5.91 -0.17 -6.88
C MET A 22 7.14 -1.05 -7.18
N SER A 23 8.02 -1.29 -6.19
CA SER A 23 9.27 -2.09 -6.35
C SER A 23 10.23 -1.49 -7.42
N PRO A 24 11.50 -1.92 -7.60
CA PRO A 24 12.46 -2.55 -6.69
C PRO A 24 13.43 -1.53 -6.03
N LEU A 25 13.11 -0.23 -6.04
CA LEU A 25 14.01 0.85 -5.59
C LEU A 25 14.01 1.11 -4.06
N THR A 26 13.44 0.22 -3.26
CA THR A 26 13.34 0.40 -1.80
C THR A 26 14.61 -0.13 -1.13
N THR A 27 15.51 0.76 -0.72
CA THR A 27 16.75 0.37 -0.01
C THR A 27 16.42 -0.17 1.39
N PRO A 28 17.24 -1.05 1.99
CA PRO A 28 17.06 -1.50 3.37
C PRO A 28 16.91 -0.34 4.38
N GLU A 29 17.54 0.80 4.12
CA GLU A 29 17.45 2.01 4.95
C GLU A 29 16.10 2.72 4.80
N LEU A 30 15.63 2.91 3.55
CA LEU A 30 14.30 3.46 3.27
C LEU A 30 13.21 2.50 3.77
N VAL A 31 13.42 1.19 3.57
CA VAL A 31 12.59 0.12 4.11
C VAL A 31 12.65 0.14 5.63
N ALA A 32 13.78 0.29 6.31
CA ALA A 32 13.82 0.34 7.78
C ALA A 32 13.06 1.57 8.33
N SER A 33 13.22 2.73 7.69
CA SER A 33 12.47 3.96 8.04
C SER A 33 10.98 3.86 7.75
N VAL A 34 10.57 3.18 6.66
CA VAL A 34 9.16 3.00 6.26
C VAL A 34 8.52 1.75 6.89
N SER A 35 9.29 0.72 7.25
CA SER A 35 8.81 -0.61 7.68
C SER A 35 8.80 -0.81 9.17
N ASN A 36 9.50 0.04 9.91
CA ASN A 36 9.14 0.27 11.30
C ASN A 36 7.83 1.07 11.43
N ALA A 37 7.26 1.63 10.34
CA ALA A 37 6.11 2.54 10.39
C ALA A 37 4.95 2.28 9.37
N GLY A 38 5.05 1.26 8.52
CA GLY A 38 4.04 0.97 7.50
C GLY A 38 2.84 0.25 8.10
N GLY A 39 1.68 0.92 8.12
CA GLY A 39 0.45 0.35 8.64
C GLY A 39 0.07 -0.95 7.95
N SER A 40 -0.56 -1.86 8.70
CA SER A 40 -1.06 -3.14 8.20
C SER A 40 -1.94 -3.01 6.96
N GLU A 41 -2.53 -1.85 6.74
CA GLU A 41 -3.41 -1.46 5.65
C GLU A 41 -2.70 -1.35 4.29
N ALA A 42 -1.38 -1.20 4.26
CA ALA A 42 -0.61 -0.99 3.03
C ALA A 42 -0.66 -2.19 2.08
N GLY A 43 -0.85 -1.91 0.78
CA GLY A 43 -0.80 -2.88 -0.31
C GLY A 43 0.62 -3.22 -0.76
N GLY A 44 0.78 -4.36 -1.45
CA GLY A 44 2.08 -4.82 -1.95
C GLY A 44 2.96 -5.42 -0.85
N HIS A 45 4.26 -5.55 -1.12
CA HIS A 45 5.21 -6.20 -0.20
C HIS A 45 5.28 -5.52 1.16
N ARG A 46 5.24 -6.33 2.22
CA ARG A 46 5.61 -5.89 3.56
C ARG A 46 7.11 -5.64 3.58
N GLY A 47 7.52 -4.56 4.21
CA GLY A 47 8.94 -4.25 4.38
C GLY A 47 9.53 -4.77 5.68
N SER A 48 8.81 -5.62 6.42
CA SER A 48 9.37 -6.35 7.56
C SER A 48 10.64 -7.11 7.15
N PHE A 49 11.67 -7.00 7.98
CA PHE A 49 13.00 -7.58 7.69
C PHE A 49 13.49 -8.54 8.78
N LEU A 50 12.86 -8.55 9.97
CA LEU A 50 13.25 -9.43 11.08
C LEU A 50 12.89 -10.90 10.85
N THR A 51 11.83 -11.16 10.08
CA THR A 51 11.37 -12.50 9.74
C THR A 51 10.63 -12.49 8.40
N ASN A 52 10.59 -13.65 7.74
CA ASN A 52 9.76 -13.92 6.56
C ASN A 52 8.64 -14.93 6.87
N ASP A 53 8.52 -15.35 8.13
CA ASP A 53 7.45 -16.24 8.58
C ASP A 53 6.09 -15.52 8.56
N ILE A 54 5.15 -16.05 7.79
CA ILE A 54 3.87 -15.38 7.56
C ILE A 54 3.00 -15.33 8.82
N GLU A 55 3.02 -16.38 9.63
CA GLU A 55 2.21 -16.45 10.87
C GLU A 55 2.68 -15.37 11.85
N THR A 56 3.99 -15.24 12.04
CA THR A 56 4.59 -14.18 12.85
C THR A 56 4.24 -12.79 12.31
N ILE A 57 4.27 -12.61 10.98
CA ILE A 57 3.98 -11.32 10.35
C ILE A 57 2.49 -10.97 10.46
N GLU A 58 1.59 -11.93 10.27
CA GLU A 58 0.15 -11.77 10.44
C GLU A 58 -0.18 -11.40 11.90
N GLN A 59 0.53 -11.98 12.87
CA GLN A 59 0.38 -11.63 14.29
C GLN A 59 0.99 -10.26 14.64
N SER A 60 1.93 -9.77 13.83
CA SER A 60 2.64 -8.50 14.05
C SER A 60 2.07 -7.33 13.22
N THR A 61 0.84 -7.45 12.71
CA THR A 61 0.22 -6.39 11.90
C THR A 61 -0.38 -5.28 12.78
N ILE A 62 0.37 -4.19 12.97
CA ILE A 62 -0.13 -2.98 13.62
C ILE A 62 -0.75 -2.03 12.58
N GLY A 63 -1.95 -1.51 12.85
CA GLY A 63 -2.59 -0.50 12.00
C GLY A 63 -1.82 0.83 12.00
N LEU A 64 -1.89 1.59 10.90
CA LEU A 64 -1.09 2.80 10.69
C LEU A 64 -1.20 3.78 11.86
N GLN A 65 -2.41 4.00 12.35
CA GLN A 65 -2.65 5.00 13.40
C GLN A 65 -1.94 4.62 14.71
N SER A 66 -2.12 3.38 15.17
CA SER A 66 -1.44 2.88 16.37
C SER A 66 0.07 2.86 16.21
N LEU A 67 0.54 2.55 15.00
CA LEU A 67 1.95 2.50 14.68
C LEU A 67 2.60 3.89 14.71
N LEU A 68 1.95 4.90 14.12
CA LEU A 68 2.40 6.29 14.21
C LEU A 68 2.45 6.76 15.66
N SER A 69 1.37 6.55 16.42
CA SER A 69 1.32 6.95 17.83
C SER A 69 2.43 6.32 18.67
N GLN A 70 2.69 5.01 18.51
CA GLN A 70 3.80 4.33 19.20
C GLN A 70 5.16 4.88 18.76
N THR A 71 5.36 5.06 17.44
CA THR A 71 6.63 5.58 16.90
C THR A 71 6.96 6.96 17.47
N THR A 72 5.97 7.86 17.55
CA THR A 72 6.16 9.21 18.09
C THR A 72 6.46 9.27 19.58
N GLN A 73 6.29 8.17 20.33
CA GLN A 73 6.71 8.11 21.74
C GLN A 73 8.23 7.94 21.88
N PHE A 74 8.89 7.39 20.85
CA PHE A 74 10.32 7.08 20.87
C PHE A 74 11.13 7.96 19.93
N ILE A 75 10.48 8.59 18.95
CA ILE A 75 11.12 9.39 17.91
C ILE A 75 10.52 10.80 17.95
N ASP A 76 11.38 11.82 18.02
CA ASP A 76 10.97 13.22 17.83
C ASP A 76 10.76 13.51 16.33
N PRO A 77 9.52 13.74 15.87
CA PRO A 77 9.22 13.97 14.46
C PRO A 77 9.76 15.32 13.94
N THR A 78 10.19 16.23 14.82
CA THR A 78 10.83 17.49 14.43
C THR A 78 12.30 17.30 14.03
N VAL A 79 12.92 16.22 14.51
CA VAL A 79 14.29 15.82 14.21
C VAL A 79 14.30 14.76 13.10
N TYR A 80 13.46 13.74 13.23
CA TYR A 80 13.36 12.63 12.28
C TYR A 80 12.01 12.66 11.57
N PRO A 81 11.96 13.11 10.32
CA PRO A 81 10.69 13.25 9.63
C PRO A 81 10.02 11.89 9.37
N LEU A 82 8.77 11.76 9.80
CA LEU A 82 8.00 10.52 9.64
C LEU A 82 7.12 10.59 8.38
N ILE A 83 7.18 9.55 7.55
CA ILE A 83 6.29 9.37 6.38
C ILE A 83 5.30 8.26 6.69
N ALA A 84 4.02 8.61 6.81
CA ALA A 84 2.96 7.65 7.06
C ALA A 84 2.56 6.90 5.78
N ALA A 85 2.48 5.57 5.83
CA ALA A 85 2.14 4.74 4.67
C ALA A 85 1.15 3.63 5.03
N GLY A 86 0.08 3.51 4.24
CA GLY A 86 -0.93 2.45 4.38
C GLY A 86 -2.34 2.99 4.54
N GLY A 87 -3.28 2.56 3.70
CA GLY A 87 -4.70 2.94 3.81
C GLY A 87 -5.04 4.42 3.53
N ILE A 88 -4.06 5.31 3.32
CA ILE A 88 -4.29 6.72 3.01
C ILE A 88 -4.75 6.85 1.56
N MET A 89 -5.95 7.38 1.36
CA MET A 89 -6.60 7.49 0.05
C MET A 89 -7.00 8.92 -0.33
N ASP A 90 -6.94 9.86 0.60
CA ASP A 90 -7.48 11.21 0.45
C ASP A 90 -6.93 12.20 1.50
N GLY A 91 -7.41 13.44 1.47
CA GLY A 91 -6.99 14.51 2.37
C GLY A 91 -7.39 14.30 3.83
N ILE A 92 -8.44 13.50 4.12
CA ILE A 92 -8.76 13.08 5.49
C ILE A 92 -7.63 12.21 6.04
N GLY A 93 -7.19 11.20 5.27
CA GLY A 93 -6.06 10.36 5.64
C GLY A 93 -4.77 11.16 5.84
N LEU A 94 -4.49 12.12 4.95
CA LEU A 94 -3.36 13.04 5.10
C LEU A 94 -3.46 13.88 6.37
N ALA A 95 -4.58 14.55 6.61
CA ALA A 95 -4.76 15.39 7.79
C ALA A 95 -4.61 14.60 9.11
N ASN A 96 -5.16 13.39 9.16
CA ASN A 96 -5.04 12.52 10.34
C ASN A 96 -3.59 12.07 10.57
N ALA A 97 -2.85 11.72 9.51
CA ALA A 97 -1.45 11.38 9.62
C ALA A 97 -0.61 12.56 10.14
N ILE A 98 -0.82 13.77 9.61
CA ILE A 98 -0.13 14.98 10.07
C ILE A 98 -0.43 15.27 11.55
N ARG A 99 -1.71 15.20 11.96
CA ARG A 99 -2.09 15.35 13.38
C ARG A 99 -1.44 14.33 14.30
N SER A 100 -1.12 13.16 13.77
CA SER A 100 -0.47 12.06 14.49
C SER A 100 1.06 12.15 14.50
N GLY A 101 1.62 13.28 14.06
CA GLY A 101 3.07 13.54 14.07
C GLY A 101 3.79 13.16 12.77
N ALA A 102 3.08 12.72 11.72
CA ALA A 102 3.72 12.52 10.42
C ALA A 102 4.12 13.87 9.81
N SER A 103 5.28 13.90 9.15
CA SER A 103 5.69 15.03 8.32
C SER A 103 5.17 14.94 6.89
N GLY A 104 4.69 13.77 6.47
CA GLY A 104 4.11 13.54 5.16
C GLY A 104 3.50 12.15 5.03
N VAL A 105 2.99 11.85 3.84
CA VAL A 105 2.34 10.58 3.55
C VAL A 105 2.87 9.95 2.28
N GLN A 106 2.84 8.63 2.26
CA GLN A 106 3.09 7.84 1.07
C GLN A 106 1.81 7.12 0.65
N MET A 107 1.36 7.39 -0.58
CA MET A 107 0.13 6.85 -1.14
C MET A 107 0.45 5.94 -2.34
N GLY A 108 -0.07 4.72 -2.29
CA GLY A 108 0.12 3.72 -3.37
C GLY A 108 -1.19 3.39 -4.06
N THR A 109 -2.06 2.63 -3.37
CA THR A 109 -3.32 2.11 -3.93
C THR A 109 -4.20 3.17 -4.59
N ARG A 110 -4.26 4.39 -4.07
CA ARG A 110 -5.02 5.50 -4.67
C ARG A 110 -4.62 5.83 -6.11
N PHE A 111 -3.36 5.59 -6.48
CA PHE A 111 -2.83 5.89 -7.81
C PHE A 111 -2.91 4.70 -8.78
N LEU A 112 -3.43 3.53 -8.38
CA LEU A 112 -3.56 2.36 -9.26
C LEU A 112 -4.61 2.52 -10.37
N THR A 113 -5.53 3.48 -10.22
CA THR A 113 -6.61 3.76 -11.18
C THR A 113 -6.47 5.12 -11.84
N CYS A 114 -5.32 5.81 -11.67
CA CYS A 114 -5.13 7.10 -12.30
C CYS A 114 -4.80 6.97 -13.79
N GLU A 115 -5.08 8.02 -14.56
CA GLU A 115 -4.92 8.05 -16.02
C GLU A 115 -3.49 7.68 -16.47
N GLU A 116 -2.48 8.11 -15.71
CA GLU A 116 -1.07 7.87 -15.97
C GLU A 116 -0.66 6.41 -15.69
N SER A 117 -1.37 5.71 -14.81
CA SER A 117 -1.11 4.31 -14.45
C SER A 117 -1.76 3.30 -15.41
N ILE A 118 -2.58 3.78 -16.36
CA ILE A 118 -3.52 2.95 -17.13
C ILE A 118 -2.85 1.83 -17.94
N LYS A 119 -1.61 2.05 -18.39
CA LYS A 119 -0.81 1.10 -19.15
C LYS A 119 -0.03 0.12 -18.27
N LEU A 120 0.17 0.45 -16.99
CA LEU A 120 0.94 -0.34 -16.04
C LEU A 120 0.06 -1.30 -15.24
N VAL A 121 -1.20 -0.92 -14.99
CA VAL A 121 -2.15 -1.74 -14.23
C VAL A 121 -3.10 -2.46 -15.19
N PRO A 122 -3.15 -3.82 -15.17
CA PRO A 122 -4.03 -4.60 -16.03
C PRO A 122 -5.49 -4.15 -15.94
N GLU A 123 -6.19 -4.14 -17.09
CA GLU A 123 -7.57 -3.65 -17.21
C GLU A 123 -8.52 -4.32 -16.21
N ALA A 124 -8.46 -5.65 -16.07
CA ALA A 124 -9.30 -6.41 -15.15
C ALA A 124 -9.05 -6.03 -13.68
N HIS A 125 -7.80 -5.71 -13.31
CA HIS A 125 -7.47 -5.23 -11.97
C HIS A 125 -8.02 -3.81 -11.75
N ARG A 126 -7.83 -2.89 -12.71
CA ARG A 126 -8.38 -1.53 -12.62
C ARG A 126 -9.91 -1.53 -12.51
N LYS A 127 -10.57 -2.36 -13.30
CA LYS A 127 -12.04 -2.52 -13.27
C LYS A 127 -12.51 -2.96 -11.88
N LEU A 128 -11.88 -3.98 -11.32
CA LEU A 128 -12.17 -4.45 -9.96
C LEU A 128 -12.03 -3.34 -8.91
N LEU A 129 -10.96 -2.54 -8.99
CA LEU A 129 -10.72 -1.43 -8.07
C LEU A 129 -11.82 -0.34 -8.14
N LEU A 130 -12.25 0.01 -9.35
CA LEU A 130 -13.25 1.07 -9.59
C LEU A 130 -14.68 0.64 -9.25
N GLU A 131 -15.01 -0.64 -9.43
CA GLU A 131 -16.36 -1.17 -9.18
C GLU A 131 -16.59 -1.54 -7.71
N ALA A 132 -15.52 -1.78 -6.94
CA ALA A 132 -15.58 -2.26 -5.56
C ALA A 132 -16.43 -1.41 -4.60
N LYS A 133 -16.52 -0.09 -4.82
CA LYS A 133 -17.35 0.81 -4.00
C LYS A 133 -18.85 0.56 -4.19
N ASN A 134 -19.23 0.19 -5.41
CA ASN A 134 -20.63 0.18 -5.86
C ASN A 134 -21.18 -1.25 -6.01
N ASP A 135 -20.31 -2.26 -5.97
CA ASP A 135 -20.67 -3.67 -6.10
C ASP A 135 -20.18 -4.45 -4.88
N ILE A 136 -21.02 -4.50 -3.85
CA ILE A 136 -20.74 -5.21 -2.59
C ILE A 136 -20.50 -6.70 -2.81
N ASN A 137 -21.08 -7.30 -3.86
CA ASN A 137 -20.90 -8.72 -4.17
C ASN A 137 -19.52 -9.00 -4.77
N ASN A 138 -18.90 -8.00 -5.40
CA ASN A 138 -17.54 -8.07 -5.93
C ASN A 138 -16.48 -7.45 -4.98
N LEU A 139 -16.89 -6.89 -3.84
CA LEU A 139 -15.96 -6.43 -2.81
C LEU A 139 -15.31 -7.63 -2.11
N ARG A 140 -14.04 -7.87 -2.40
CA ARG A 140 -13.25 -8.96 -1.80
C ARG A 140 -12.34 -8.42 -0.70
N PRO A 141 -12.09 -9.16 0.39
CA PRO A 141 -11.13 -8.73 1.38
C PRO A 141 -9.71 -8.71 0.78
N THR A 142 -8.81 -7.95 1.41
CA THR A 142 -7.37 -8.08 1.13
C THR A 142 -6.72 -9.03 2.12
N VAL A 143 -5.73 -9.78 1.66
CA VAL A 143 -5.04 -10.81 2.43
C VAL A 143 -3.54 -10.59 2.37
N LEU A 144 -2.83 -10.98 3.43
CA LEU A 144 -1.38 -11.16 3.36
C LEU A 144 -1.08 -12.55 2.80
N THR A 145 -0.10 -12.62 1.91
CA THR A 145 0.31 -13.88 1.29
C THR A 145 1.74 -13.81 0.80
N ARG A 146 2.41 -14.98 0.76
CA ARG A 146 3.68 -15.18 0.06
C ARG A 146 3.49 -15.85 -1.32
N ALA A 147 2.28 -16.30 -1.66
CA ALA A 147 1.99 -17.21 -2.77
C ALA A 147 2.59 -16.76 -4.12
N TYR A 148 2.54 -15.47 -4.42
CA TYR A 148 2.99 -14.97 -5.72
C TYR A 148 4.50 -14.84 -5.87
N THR A 149 5.21 -14.60 -4.77
CA THR A 149 6.57 -14.07 -4.86
C THR A 149 7.54 -14.61 -3.82
N GLY A 150 7.06 -15.31 -2.79
CA GLY A 150 7.86 -15.87 -1.71
C GLY A 150 8.08 -14.89 -0.55
N LYS A 151 7.81 -13.59 -0.74
CA LYS A 151 7.84 -12.55 0.30
C LYS A 151 6.42 -12.09 0.65
N PRO A 152 6.13 -11.84 1.94
CA PRO A 152 4.83 -11.37 2.38
C PRO A 152 4.40 -10.09 1.67
N ALA A 153 3.18 -10.10 1.15
CA ALA A 153 2.58 -8.96 0.47
C ALA A 153 1.07 -8.94 0.63
N ARG A 154 0.47 -7.75 0.60
CA ARG A 154 -0.98 -7.55 0.65
C ARG A 154 -1.56 -7.36 -0.74
N GLY A 155 -2.56 -8.19 -1.08
CA GLY A 155 -3.37 -8.04 -2.27
C GLY A 155 -4.83 -8.42 -2.03
N ILE A 156 -5.69 -8.15 -3.01
CA ILE A 156 -7.07 -8.62 -3.04
C ILE A 156 -7.08 -10.14 -3.11
N GLN A 157 -7.99 -10.77 -2.37
CA GLN A 157 -8.14 -12.22 -2.32
C GLN A 157 -8.49 -12.81 -3.70
N THR A 158 -7.86 -13.94 -4.02
CA THR A 158 -8.05 -14.71 -5.25
C THR A 158 -8.04 -16.22 -4.98
N ALA A 159 -8.40 -17.02 -5.98
CA ALA A 159 -8.28 -18.47 -5.90
C ALA A 159 -6.84 -18.94 -5.61
N ILE A 160 -5.82 -18.24 -6.13
CA ILE A 160 -4.41 -18.53 -5.79
C ILE A 160 -4.18 -18.35 -4.29
N THR A 161 -4.56 -17.21 -3.71
CA THR A 161 -4.33 -16.96 -2.29
C THR A 161 -5.08 -17.95 -1.40
N ASP A 162 -6.30 -18.30 -1.80
CA ASP A 162 -7.13 -19.25 -1.06
C ASP A 162 -6.58 -20.67 -1.13
N HIS A 163 -6.09 -21.10 -2.28
CA HIS A 163 -5.45 -22.40 -2.45
C HIS A 163 -4.26 -22.57 -1.49
N PHE A 164 -3.37 -21.57 -1.43
CA PHE A 164 -2.21 -21.64 -0.55
C PHE A 164 -2.57 -21.52 0.93
N ARG A 165 -3.62 -20.77 1.28
CA ARG A 165 -4.11 -20.64 2.66
C ARG A 165 -4.88 -21.88 3.16
N ALA A 166 -5.77 -22.45 2.35
CA ALA A 166 -6.62 -23.60 2.70
C ALA A 166 -5.85 -24.92 2.84
N SER A 167 -4.65 -25.01 2.26
CA SER A 167 -3.82 -26.21 2.29
C SER A 167 -3.28 -26.59 3.68
N GLY A 168 -3.61 -25.84 4.74
CA GLY A 168 -3.40 -26.19 6.15
C GLY A 168 -1.95 -26.28 6.63
N ASN A 169 -0.96 -26.27 5.73
CA ASN A 169 0.46 -26.42 6.09
C ASN A 169 1.49 -25.91 5.05
N LYS A 170 1.16 -25.05 4.07
CA LYS A 170 2.05 -24.88 2.88
C LYS A 170 2.42 -23.48 2.40
N GLU A 171 2.24 -22.40 3.18
CA GLU A 171 3.15 -21.25 2.97
C GLU A 171 4.62 -21.63 3.30
N LYS A 172 4.85 -22.69 4.10
CA LYS A 172 6.18 -23.28 4.34
C LYS A 172 6.82 -23.94 3.11
N VAL A 173 6.02 -24.36 2.11
CA VAL A 173 6.49 -25.02 0.88
C VAL A 173 6.75 -23.99 -0.24
N LEU A 174 6.34 -22.74 -0.04
CA LEU A 174 6.62 -21.66 -0.98
C LEU A 174 8.12 -21.40 -1.06
N LEU A 175 8.60 -21.23 -2.29
CA LEU A 175 10.00 -20.95 -2.53
C LEU A 175 10.37 -19.56 -1.98
N PRO A 176 11.67 -19.31 -1.74
CA PRO A 176 12.16 -18.00 -1.36
C PRO A 176 11.79 -16.90 -2.37
N TRP A 177 11.94 -15.65 -1.93
CA TRP A 177 11.78 -14.45 -2.76
C TRP A 177 12.50 -14.58 -4.10
N GLN A 178 11.89 -14.06 -5.17
CA GLN A 178 12.32 -14.15 -6.58
C GLN A 178 12.20 -15.55 -7.20
N ILE A 179 12.51 -16.63 -6.47
CA ILE A 179 12.37 -18.00 -7.00
C ILE A 179 10.89 -18.35 -7.16
N GLN A 180 10.07 -18.08 -6.14
CA GLN A 180 8.63 -18.28 -6.23
C GLN A 180 8.00 -17.45 -7.37
N SER A 181 8.51 -16.23 -7.58
CA SER A 181 8.04 -15.36 -8.67
C SER A 181 8.25 -15.98 -10.05
N GLN A 182 9.34 -16.71 -10.27
CA GLN A 182 9.61 -17.36 -11.57
C GLN A 182 8.58 -18.44 -11.90
N LEU A 183 8.01 -19.11 -10.90
CA LEU A 183 7.00 -20.14 -11.10
C LEU A 183 5.61 -19.56 -11.33
N VAL A 184 5.24 -18.53 -10.57
CA VAL A 184 3.84 -18.06 -10.51
C VAL A 184 3.56 -16.90 -11.46
N LEU A 185 4.52 -15.99 -11.69
CA LEU A 185 4.26 -14.79 -12.49
C LEU A 185 3.94 -15.06 -13.98
N PRO A 186 4.48 -16.09 -14.66
CA PRO A 186 4.03 -16.43 -16.02
C PRO A 186 2.53 -16.73 -16.10
N LEU A 187 2.00 -17.48 -15.12
CA LEU A 187 0.56 -17.73 -14.98
C LEU A 187 -0.20 -16.43 -14.75
N CYS A 188 0.26 -15.59 -13.81
CA CYS A 188 -0.40 -14.31 -13.53
C CYS A 188 -0.42 -13.36 -14.74
N LYS A 189 0.62 -13.39 -15.57
CA LYS A 189 0.69 -12.61 -16.81
C LYS A 189 -0.34 -13.10 -17.82
N PHE A 190 -0.40 -14.41 -18.06
CA PHE A 190 -1.43 -15.00 -18.93
C PHE A 190 -2.85 -14.73 -18.42
N ALA A 191 -3.05 -14.83 -17.10
CA ALA A 191 -4.32 -14.50 -16.46
C ALA A 191 -4.71 -13.03 -16.67
N ALA A 192 -3.76 -12.11 -16.61
CA ALA A 192 -4.00 -10.69 -16.90
C ALA A 192 -4.40 -10.45 -18.36
N GLU A 193 -3.75 -11.12 -19.31
CA GLU A 193 -4.07 -11.06 -20.74
C GLU A 193 -5.48 -11.63 -21.04
N THR A 194 -5.86 -12.69 -20.33
CA THR A 194 -7.17 -13.35 -20.46
C THR A 194 -8.23 -12.83 -19.50
N LYS A 195 -7.93 -11.76 -18.75
CA LYS A 195 -8.83 -11.10 -17.77
C LYS A 195 -9.36 -12.03 -16.66
N GLN A 196 -8.60 -13.06 -16.28
CA GLN A 196 -8.95 -14.02 -15.23
C GLN A 196 -8.44 -13.56 -13.86
N ILE A 197 -9.21 -12.73 -13.16
CA ILE A 197 -8.81 -12.07 -11.90
C ILE A 197 -8.38 -13.05 -10.80
N ASP A 198 -8.95 -14.26 -10.75
CA ASP A 198 -8.65 -15.26 -9.73
C ASP A 198 -7.25 -15.88 -9.83
N PHE A 199 -6.56 -15.66 -10.95
CA PHE A 199 -5.18 -16.10 -11.17
C PHE A 199 -4.21 -14.92 -11.35
N MET A 200 -4.66 -13.69 -11.09
CA MET A 200 -3.84 -12.48 -11.19
C MET A 200 -3.21 -12.10 -9.85
N GLN A 201 -2.11 -11.36 -9.93
CA GLN A 201 -1.53 -10.66 -8.79
C GLN A 201 -2.22 -9.29 -8.61
N LEU A 202 -3.16 -9.21 -7.67
CA LEU A 202 -4.00 -8.03 -7.44
C LEU A 202 -3.53 -7.22 -6.23
N TRP A 203 -2.37 -6.57 -6.31
CA TRP A 203 -1.86 -5.76 -5.20
C TRP A 203 -2.74 -4.54 -4.90
N ALA A 204 -3.24 -4.47 -3.68
CA ALA A 204 -4.01 -3.33 -3.19
C ALA A 204 -3.99 -3.28 -1.67
N GLY A 205 -4.06 -2.08 -1.10
CA GLY A 205 -4.24 -1.87 0.34
C GLY A 205 -5.69 -2.08 0.78
N GLN A 206 -5.94 -2.06 2.08
CA GLN A 206 -7.27 -2.36 2.63
C GLN A 206 -8.37 -1.39 2.18
N ASN A 207 -8.03 -0.14 1.87
CA ASN A 207 -8.98 0.89 1.44
C ASN A 207 -9.13 1.00 -0.09
N TYR A 208 -8.82 -0.07 -0.83
CA TYR A 208 -8.84 -0.04 -2.30
C TYR A 208 -10.21 0.29 -2.91
N ALA A 209 -11.32 0.01 -2.21
CA ALA A 209 -12.67 0.37 -2.65
C ALA A 209 -12.90 1.90 -2.75
N ARG A 210 -11.94 2.72 -2.29
CA ARG A 210 -11.96 4.19 -2.46
C ARG A 210 -11.23 4.65 -3.73
N CYS A 211 -10.79 3.74 -4.60
CA CYS A 211 -10.18 4.10 -5.87
C CYS A 211 -11.21 4.73 -6.81
N GLU A 212 -10.80 5.78 -7.52
CA GLU A 212 -11.61 6.51 -8.48
C GLU A 212 -10.74 6.79 -9.72
N ASN A 213 -11.37 6.99 -10.88
CA ASN A 213 -10.65 7.33 -12.11
C ASN A 213 -10.44 8.84 -12.19
N GLN A 214 -9.19 9.27 -12.06
CA GLN A 214 -8.77 10.67 -12.04
C GLN A 214 -7.31 10.79 -12.52
N SER A 215 -6.86 11.96 -12.99
CA SER A 215 -5.44 12.21 -13.19
C SER A 215 -4.68 12.26 -11.87
N ALA A 216 -3.38 11.95 -11.89
CA ALA A 216 -2.52 12.01 -10.71
C ALA A 216 -2.49 13.44 -10.12
N THR A 217 -2.46 14.45 -10.98
CA THR A 217 -2.53 15.87 -10.56
C THR A 217 -3.83 16.18 -9.81
N ALA A 218 -4.97 15.69 -10.29
CA ALA A 218 -6.25 15.90 -9.62
C ALA A 218 -6.27 15.24 -8.24
N ILE A 219 -5.75 14.01 -8.12
CA ILE A 219 -5.63 13.29 -6.85
C ILE A 219 -4.79 14.10 -5.84
N VAL A 220 -3.63 14.60 -6.27
CA VAL A 220 -2.74 15.40 -5.42
C VAL A 220 -3.45 16.68 -4.96
N ASN A 221 -3.97 17.48 -5.90
CA ASN A 221 -4.61 18.75 -5.58
C ASN A 221 -5.80 18.57 -4.63
N GLN A 222 -6.70 17.61 -4.90
CA GLN A 222 -7.85 17.34 -4.03
C GLN A 222 -7.42 16.89 -2.65
N THR A 223 -6.39 16.03 -2.55
CA THR A 223 -5.85 15.56 -1.28
C THR A 223 -5.32 16.72 -0.45
N ILE A 224 -4.55 17.63 -1.07
CA ILE A 224 -3.99 18.80 -0.39
C ILE A 224 -5.08 19.79 0.00
N GLU A 225 -5.99 20.14 -0.90
CA GLU A 225 -7.09 21.07 -0.63
C GLU A 225 -7.98 20.58 0.52
N GLN A 226 -8.35 19.30 0.49
CA GLN A 226 -9.16 18.68 1.55
C GLN A 226 -8.40 18.65 2.89
N ALA A 227 -7.12 18.30 2.89
CA ALA A 227 -6.31 18.30 4.11
C ALA A 227 -6.13 19.72 4.68
N CYS A 228 -5.90 20.72 3.82
CA CYS A 228 -5.83 22.13 4.21
C CYS A 228 -7.09 22.55 4.96
N LYS A 229 -8.27 22.36 4.37
CA LYS A 229 -9.57 22.67 4.98
C LYS A 229 -9.72 22.06 6.38
N ILE A 230 -9.43 20.75 6.48
CA ILE A 230 -9.53 20.00 7.73
C ILE A 230 -8.54 20.50 8.79
N LEU A 231 -7.31 20.83 8.41
CA LEU A 231 -6.25 21.23 9.35
C LEU A 231 -6.38 22.70 9.78
N THR A 232 -6.94 23.58 8.94
CA THR A 232 -7.15 24.99 9.26
C THR A 232 -8.52 25.29 9.84
N GLY A 233 -9.47 24.36 9.76
CA GLY A 233 -10.85 24.55 10.25
C GLY A 233 -11.71 25.45 9.35
N ASN A 234 -11.37 25.54 8.06
CA ASN A 234 -12.09 26.32 7.05
C ASN A 234 -12.84 25.42 6.07
#